data_AF-A0A183EKR3-F1
#
_entry.id   AF-A0A183EKR3-F1
#
_cell.length_a   1.000
_cell.length_b   1.000
_cell.length_c   1.000
_cell.angle_alpha   90.00
_cell.angle_beta   90.00
_cell.angle_gamma   90.00
#
_symmetry.space_group_name_H-M   'P 1'
#
loop_
_entity.id
_entity.type
_entity.pdbx_description
1 polymer ?
#
loop_
_entity_poly.entity_id
_entity_poly.type
_entity_poly.pdbx_seq_one_letter_code
_entity_poly.pdbx_strand_id
1 'polypeptide(L)'
;MVASFVVEDDNAGSGEIEFEEFAAMVASFVVEDDNAGMEEELREAFRLYDKEGNGYIAVSDLRDILRALDENVSEEELDEMIADIDTDGSGTVDFDGMFFLARN
;
A
#
# COMPACT_ATOMS: atom_id res chain seq x y z
N MET A 1 -16.55 4.76 38.21
CA MET A 1 -15.97 5.69 37.21
C MET A 1 -15.62 4.83 36.01
N VAL A 2 -16.61 4.54 35.16
CA VAL A 2 -16.38 3.87 33.87
C VAL A 2 -16.41 4.98 32.84
N ALA A 3 -15.35 5.06 32.04
CA ALA A 3 -15.13 6.14 31.11
C ALA A 3 -16.24 6.13 30.04
N SER A 4 -16.96 7.24 29.97
CA SER A 4 -17.87 7.57 28.88
C SER A 4 -17.05 7.83 27.63
N PHE A 5 -16.88 6.79 26.81
CA PHE A 5 -16.48 6.96 25.41
C PHE A 5 -17.74 7.37 24.65
N VAL A 6 -18.05 8.67 24.70
CA VAL A 6 -19.10 9.24 23.83
C VAL A 6 -18.50 9.23 22.43
N VAL A 7 -18.94 8.26 21.63
CA VAL A 7 -18.72 8.23 20.20
C VAL A 7 -19.50 9.41 19.63
N GLU A 8 -18.80 10.38 19.04
CA GLU A 8 -19.36 11.63 18.51
C GLU A 8 -20.21 11.45 17.24
N ASP A 9 -20.51 10.21 16.85
CA ASP A 9 -21.22 9.82 15.63
C ASP A 9 -22.40 8.88 15.97
N ASP A 10 -23.31 9.34 16.84
CA ASP A 10 -24.62 8.71 17.10
C ASP A 10 -25.70 9.59 16.47
N ASN A 11 -25.95 9.39 15.17
CA ASN A 11 -26.99 10.14 14.45
C ASN A 11 -28.40 9.61 14.79
N ALA A 12 -28.51 8.45 15.45
CA ALA A 12 -29.77 7.81 15.85
C ALA A 12 -30.19 8.12 17.30
N GLY A 13 -29.28 8.65 18.13
CA GLY A 13 -29.56 9.02 19.52
C GLY A 13 -29.86 7.83 20.44
N SER A 14 -29.51 6.61 20.01
CA SER A 14 -29.79 5.36 20.73
C SER A 14 -28.74 5.06 21.80
N GLY A 15 -27.55 5.68 21.73
CA GLY A 15 -26.40 5.31 22.56
C GLY A 15 -25.87 3.89 22.28
N GLU A 16 -26.36 3.21 21.25
CA GLU A 16 -25.99 1.86 20.84
C GLU A 16 -25.87 1.81 19.31
N ILE A 17 -24.70 1.46 18.78
CA ILE A 17 -24.44 1.37 17.33
C ILE A 17 -25.17 0.13 16.78
N GLU A 18 -26.12 0.34 15.87
CA GLU A 18 -26.80 -0.76 15.17
C GLU A 18 -25.88 -1.40 14.11
N PHE A 19 -26.10 -2.68 13.79
CA PHE A 19 -25.21 -3.45 12.90
C PHE A 19 -25.03 -2.80 11.50
N GLU A 20 -26.05 -2.09 11.01
CA GLU A 20 -25.98 -1.37 9.73
C GLU A 20 -25.10 -0.12 9.81
N GLU A 21 -25.07 0.57 10.96
CA GLU A 21 -24.14 1.69 11.22
C GLU A 21 -22.72 1.19 11.48
N PHE A 22 -22.56 0.06 12.18
CA PHE A 22 -21.27 -0.60 12.33
C PHE A 22 -20.70 -1.04 10.96
N ALA A 23 -21.55 -1.62 10.10
CA ALA A 23 -21.15 -2.00 8.76
C ALA A 23 -20.80 -0.78 7.90
N ALA A 24 -21.51 0.34 8.03
CA ALA A 24 -21.18 1.58 7.33
C ALA A 24 -19.86 2.21 7.84
N MET A 25 -19.62 2.17 9.15
CA MET A 25 -18.38 2.66 9.76
C MET A 25 -17.18 1.80 9.36
N VAL A 26 -17.31 0.47 9.41
CA VAL A 26 -16.27 -0.46 8.97
C VAL A 26 -16.08 -0.37 7.45
N ALA A 27 -17.14 -0.21 6.65
CA ALA A 27 -17.01 -0.03 5.21
C ALA A 27 -16.32 1.29 4.85
N SER A 28 -16.57 2.37 5.59
CA SER A 28 -15.85 3.64 5.38
C SER A 28 -14.39 3.57 5.84
N PHE A 29 -14.10 2.78 6.88
CA PHE A 29 -12.74 2.56 7.39
C PHE A 29 -11.92 1.59 6.51
N VAL A 30 -12.56 0.60 5.89
CA VAL A 30 -11.91 -0.39 5.02
C VAL A 30 -11.67 0.15 3.61
N VAL A 31 -12.41 1.16 3.15
CA VAL A 31 -12.30 1.67 1.77
C VAL A 31 -11.27 2.81 1.63
N GLU A 32 -10.86 3.47 2.73
CA GLU A 32 -9.87 4.56 2.70
C GLU A 32 -8.45 4.13 3.13
N ASP A 33 -8.27 2.91 3.67
CA ASP A 33 -7.01 2.47 4.29
C ASP A 33 -6.10 1.64 3.35
N ASP A 34 -6.59 1.16 2.20
CA ASP A 34 -5.74 0.39 1.26
C ASP A 34 -4.54 1.22 0.76
N ASN A 35 -4.72 2.54 0.57
CA ASN A 35 -3.67 3.38 0.01
C ASN A 35 -2.63 3.82 1.07
N ALA A 36 -3.06 4.01 2.33
CA ALA A 36 -2.16 4.40 3.41
C ALA A 36 -1.34 3.20 3.91
N GLY A 37 -1.98 2.03 4.05
CA GLY A 37 -1.29 0.78 4.40
C GLY A 37 -0.31 0.33 3.31
N MET A 38 -0.72 0.40 2.04
CA MET A 38 0.16 0.02 0.92
C MET A 38 1.37 0.95 0.78
N GLU A 39 1.22 2.27 0.96
CA GLU A 39 2.37 3.19 0.96
C GLU A 39 3.37 2.81 2.06
N GLU A 40 2.89 2.48 3.26
CA GLU A 40 3.75 2.10 4.39
C GLU A 40 4.48 0.78 4.15
N GLU A 41 3.78 -0.25 3.66
CA GLU A 41 4.37 -1.56 3.31
C GLU A 41 5.41 -1.43 2.19
N LEU A 42 5.09 -0.69 1.14
CA LEU A 42 6.02 -0.40 0.06
C LEU A 42 7.23 0.38 0.55
N ARG A 43 7.06 1.32 1.48
CA ARG A 43 8.16 2.12 2.03
C ARG A 43 9.05 1.30 2.96
N GLU A 44 8.52 0.30 3.65
CA GLU A 44 9.32 -0.66 4.41
C GLU A 44 10.08 -1.60 3.49
N ALA A 45 9.42 -2.14 2.46
CA ALA A 45 10.07 -2.94 1.42
C ALA A 45 11.20 -2.13 0.77
N PHE A 46 10.93 -0.91 0.31
CA PHE A 46 11.94 -0.05 -0.31
C PHE A 46 13.15 0.20 0.59
N ARG A 47 12.93 0.46 1.89
CA ARG A 47 14.03 0.65 2.86
C ARG A 47 14.82 -0.63 3.14
N LEU A 48 14.22 -1.80 2.97
CA LEU A 48 14.92 -3.07 3.13
C LEU A 48 15.94 -3.31 2.00
N TYR A 49 15.62 -2.84 0.79
CA TYR A 49 16.44 -3.03 -0.41
C TYR A 49 17.37 -1.84 -0.67
N ASP A 50 16.92 -0.59 -0.46
CA ASP A 50 17.75 0.62 -0.53
C ASP A 50 18.64 0.79 0.72
N LYS A 51 19.64 -0.09 0.84
CA LYS A 51 20.60 -0.08 1.96
C LYS A 51 21.48 1.17 2.00
N GLU A 52 21.67 1.79 0.84
CA GLU A 52 22.53 2.96 0.67
C GLU A 52 21.75 4.28 0.88
N GLY A 53 20.42 4.23 0.88
CA GLY A 53 19.53 5.36 1.22
C GLY A 53 19.51 6.43 0.13
N ASN A 54 19.73 6.03 -1.12
CA ASN A 54 19.82 6.90 -2.29
C ASN A 54 18.44 7.30 -2.82
N GLY A 55 17.37 6.62 -2.38
CA GLY A 55 16.01 6.82 -2.88
C GLY A 55 15.73 6.13 -4.21
N TYR A 56 16.63 5.24 -4.64
CA TYR A 56 16.51 4.44 -5.87
C TYR A 56 17.02 3.02 -5.60
N ILE A 57 16.31 2.02 -6.10
CA ILE A 57 16.76 0.62 -6.09
C ILE A 57 17.07 0.16 -7.51
N ALA A 58 17.94 -0.84 -7.65
CA ALA A 58 18.20 -1.42 -8.97
C ALA A 58 16.98 -2.21 -9.45
N VAL A 59 16.77 -2.23 -10.76
CA VAL A 59 15.72 -3.05 -11.40
C VAL A 59 15.80 -4.53 -10.98
N SER A 60 17.01 -5.05 -10.74
CA SER A 60 17.21 -6.40 -10.22
C SER A 60 16.61 -6.60 -8.82
N ASP A 61 16.73 -5.59 -7.95
CA ASP A 61 16.19 -5.65 -6.59
C ASP A 61 14.67 -5.49 -6.59
N LEU A 62 14.13 -4.63 -7.47
CA LEU A 62 12.68 -4.50 -7.66
C LEU A 62 12.05 -5.84 -8.07
N ARG A 63 12.72 -6.61 -8.91
CA ARG A 63 12.27 -7.94 -9.34
C ARG A 63 12.14 -8.91 -8.16
N ASP A 64 13.08 -8.84 -7.21
CA ASP A 64 13.03 -9.64 -5.99
C ASP A 64 11.93 -9.15 -5.03
N ILE A 65 11.67 -7.85 -4.95
CA ILE A 65 10.54 -7.28 -4.19
C ILE A 65 9.21 -7.78 -4.76
N LEU A 66 9.01 -7.65 -6.07
CA LEU A 66 7.77 -8.04 -6.73
C LEU A 66 7.50 -9.55 -6.57
N ARG A 67 8.53 -10.39 -6.64
CA ARG A 67 8.40 -11.83 -6.33
C ARG A 67 8.13 -12.13 -4.85
N ALA A 68 8.61 -11.30 -3.94
CA ALA A 68 8.34 -11.45 -2.52
C ALA A 68 6.90 -11.05 -2.16
N LEU A 69 6.33 -10.10 -2.91
CA LEU A 69 4.94 -9.67 -2.80
C LEU A 69 3.97 -10.66 -3.47
N ASP A 70 4.31 -11.15 -4.67
CA ASP A 70 3.51 -12.14 -5.40
C ASP A 70 4.40 -13.16 -6.12
N GLU A 71 4.33 -14.42 -5.68
CA GLU A 71 5.11 -15.53 -6.26
C GLU A 71 4.61 -15.98 -7.64
N ASN A 72 3.42 -15.55 -8.07
CA ASN A 72 2.83 -15.94 -9.35
C ASN A 72 3.25 -15.03 -10.51
N VAL A 73 3.86 -13.88 -10.24
CA VAL A 73 4.29 -12.96 -11.30
C VAL A 73 5.42 -13.59 -12.08
N SER A 74 5.20 -13.74 -13.39
CA SER A 74 6.16 -14.34 -14.30
C SER A 74 7.35 -13.42 -14.60
N GLU A 75 8.45 -13.99 -15.07
CA GLU A 75 9.63 -13.20 -15.47
C GLU A 75 9.32 -12.22 -16.61
N GLU A 76 8.42 -12.60 -17.50
CA GLU A 76 7.94 -11.79 -18.62
C GLU A 76 7.10 -10.61 -18.13
N GLU A 77 6.17 -10.84 -17.19
CA GLU A 77 5.38 -9.76 -16.57
C GLU A 77 6.25 -8.79 -15.78
N LEU A 78 7.26 -9.29 -15.05
CA LEU A 78 8.21 -8.42 -14.36
C LEU A 78 8.96 -7.51 -15.33
N ASP A 79 9.43 -8.04 -16.46
CA ASP A 79 10.12 -7.25 -17.49
C ASP A 79 9.17 -6.24 -18.15
N GLU A 80 7.90 -6.58 -18.38
CA GLU A 80 6.88 -5.63 -18.87
C GLU A 80 6.61 -4.52 -17.85
N MET A 81 6.39 -4.87 -16.58
CA MET A 81 6.18 -3.91 -15.50
C MET A 81 7.39 -2.98 -15.35
N ILE A 82 8.60 -3.52 -15.37
CA ILE A 82 9.84 -2.75 -15.31
C ILE A 82 9.97 -1.81 -16.52
N ALA A 83 9.65 -2.27 -17.72
CA ALA A 83 9.73 -1.45 -18.93
C ALA A 83 8.72 -0.28 -18.91
N ASP A 84 7.58 -0.46 -18.25
CA ASP A 84 6.55 0.57 -18.12
C ASP A 84 6.95 1.70 -17.16
N ILE A 85 7.77 1.42 -16.15
CA ILE A 85 8.30 2.43 -15.21
C ILE A 85 9.69 2.96 -15.56
N ASP A 86 10.63 2.11 -15.98
CA ASP A 86 12.00 2.48 -16.39
C ASP A 86 12.04 2.97 -17.85
N THR A 87 11.20 3.95 -18.17
CA THR A 87 11.07 4.50 -19.54
C THR A 87 12.31 5.25 -20.00
N ASP A 88 13.14 5.73 -19.08
CA ASP A 88 14.40 6.41 -19.37
C ASP A 88 15.59 5.44 -19.49
N GLY A 89 15.38 4.15 -19.20
CA GLY A 89 16.41 3.11 -19.22
C GLY A 89 17.52 3.38 -18.21
N SER A 90 17.19 4.02 -17.09
CA SER A 90 18.12 4.26 -15.99
C SER A 90 18.61 2.95 -15.35
N GLY A 91 17.82 1.87 -15.47
CA GLY A 91 18.06 0.62 -14.77
C GLY A 91 17.84 0.72 -13.26
N THR A 92 17.17 1.80 -12.82
CA THR A 92 16.86 2.09 -11.43
C THR A 92 15.42 2.57 -11.29
N VAL A 93 14.81 2.26 -10.15
CA VAL A 93 13.41 2.63 -9.90
C VAL A 93 13.34 3.39 -8.58
N ASP A 94 12.67 4.54 -8.62
CA ASP A 94 12.37 5.32 -7.43
C ASP A 94 11.04 4.89 -6.78
N PHE A 95 10.81 5.41 -5.59
CA PHE A 95 9.62 5.11 -4.82
C PHE A 95 8.31 5.44 -5.57
N ASP A 96 8.27 6.52 -6.35
CA ASP A 96 7.07 6.95 -7.08
C ASP A 96 6.73 5.95 -8.20
N GLY A 97 7.75 5.47 -8.93
CA GLY A 97 7.58 4.42 -9.94
C GLY A 97 7.06 3.10 -9.34
N MET A 98 7.65 2.66 -8.22
CA MET A 98 7.17 1.47 -7.52
C MET A 98 5.72 1.64 -7.00
N PHE A 99 5.39 2.81 -6.47
CA PHE A 99 4.03 3.14 -6.01
C PHE A 99 3.03 3.18 -7.16
N PHE A 100 3.44 3.66 -8.34
CA PHE A 100 2.59 3.66 -9.53
C PHE A 100 2.23 2.24 -9.98
N LEU A 101 3.19 1.30 -9.97
CA LEU A 101 2.94 -0.11 -10.31
C LEU A 101 2.00 -0.79 -9.32
N ALA A 102 2.17 -0.56 -8.01
CA ALA A 102 1.36 -1.22 -6.99
C ALA A 102 -0.12 -0.79 -7.02
N ARG A 103 -0.42 0.34 -7.66
CA ARG A 103 -1.77 0.93 -7.70
C ARG A 103 -2.58 0.56 -8.95
N ASN A 104 -1.98 -0.08 -9.95
CA ASN A 104 -2.61 -0.31 -11.26
C ASN A 104 -2.79 -1.80 -11.56
#